data_AF-A0A834B977-F1
#
_entry.id   AF-A0A834B977-F1
#
_cell.length_a   1.000
_cell.length_b   1.000
_cell.length_c   1.000
_cell.angle_alpha   90.00
_cell.angle_beta   90.00
_cell.angle_gamma   90.00
#
_symmetry.space_group_name_H-M   'P 1'
#
loop_
_entity.id
_entity.type
_entity.pdbx_description
1 polymer ?
#
loop_
_entity_poly.entity_id
_entity_poly.type
_entity_poly.pdbx_seq_one_letter_code
_entity_poly.pdbx_strand_id
1 'polypeptide(L)'
;MTTRLLNTHDVAAPLSPHAQEVSCYVDYNISMPAQSLWRLDVVNRESDAETWKTILSEVRFVHVNTSAILKLSGAHLPDWGFRQLEVVGEKLSRGLHESTVWTVEEHRYGRSQEQKERELELHSPAQTDVSRNLSFLARFSELQWRMLTVRSDDSEHKYSSTPLDWVTLDTSIAYWLHPRTSAQIHLLGNVVIWASAGLATALYALLTCWYLLRRRRNIRDLPEDCWLRWVLAGALCAGGWAANYLPFFLMEKTLFLYHYLPALAFQILLLPVVVQQVGEHLCRSELQRSLFGALVVAWYSAACRVFAVLRPLTYGDTPLSPSELQALRWRDSWDILIRKH
;
A
#
# COMPACT_ATOMS: atom_id res chain seq x y z
N MET A 1 -29.51 -23.26 -7.21
CA MET A 1 -29.82 -22.06 -8.01
C MET A 1 -31.28 -21.69 -7.83
N THR A 2 -31.64 -20.40 -7.89
CA THR A 2 -33.04 -19.95 -7.79
C THR A 2 -33.64 -19.84 -9.19
N THR A 3 -34.86 -20.31 -9.42
CA THR A 3 -35.58 -20.26 -10.72
C THR A 3 -36.16 -18.86 -11.05
N ARG A 4 -35.56 -17.80 -10.49
CA ARG A 4 -36.06 -16.43 -10.57
C ARG A 4 -35.49 -15.73 -11.80
N LEU A 5 -36.30 -14.87 -12.43
CA LEU A 5 -35.92 -14.15 -13.64
C LEU A 5 -35.29 -12.80 -13.30
N LEU A 6 -34.26 -12.41 -14.05
CA LEU A 6 -33.66 -11.08 -13.94
C LEU A 6 -34.65 -10.00 -14.39
N ASN A 7 -34.87 -8.98 -13.56
CA ASN A 7 -35.88 -7.94 -13.75
C ASN A 7 -35.34 -6.57 -13.30
N THR A 8 -35.85 -5.51 -13.89
CA THR A 8 -35.68 -4.15 -13.41
C THR A 8 -37.02 -3.42 -13.46
N HIS A 9 -37.19 -2.40 -12.63
CA HIS A 9 -38.45 -1.71 -12.45
C HIS A 9 -38.21 -0.28 -11.95
N ASP A 10 -39.26 0.53 -11.91
CA ASP A 10 -39.16 1.95 -11.53
C ASP A 10 -39.07 2.14 -10.01
N VAL A 11 -38.04 1.54 -9.42
CA VAL A 11 -37.65 1.67 -8.02
C VAL A 11 -36.17 2.05 -8.01
N ALA A 12 -35.81 2.98 -7.13
CA ALA A 12 -34.43 3.44 -7.01
C ALA A 12 -33.52 2.33 -6.46
N ALA A 13 -32.31 2.22 -6.99
CA ALA A 13 -31.32 1.29 -6.48
C ALA A 13 -30.90 1.64 -5.03
N PRO A 14 -30.53 0.65 -4.21
CA PRO A 14 -30.36 0.83 -2.76
C PRO A 14 -29.23 1.79 -2.36
N LEU A 15 -28.13 1.84 -3.12
CA LEU A 15 -27.02 2.78 -2.89
C LEU A 15 -26.97 3.89 -3.93
N SER A 16 -27.48 3.62 -5.14
CA SER A 16 -27.43 4.54 -6.29
C SER A 16 -28.83 5.07 -6.64
N PRO A 17 -29.37 6.06 -5.91
CA PRO A 17 -30.78 6.46 -6.04
C PRO A 17 -31.15 7.05 -7.41
N HIS A 18 -30.14 7.43 -8.20
CA HIS A 18 -30.33 7.93 -9.58
C HIS A 18 -30.53 6.82 -10.61
N ALA A 19 -30.27 5.55 -10.26
CA ALA A 19 -30.42 4.39 -11.12
C ALA A 19 -31.57 3.48 -10.66
N GLN A 20 -32.05 2.64 -11.56
CA GLN A 20 -33.11 1.67 -11.28
C GLN A 20 -32.55 0.43 -10.58
N GLU A 21 -33.30 -0.11 -9.64
CA GLU A 21 -32.98 -1.37 -8.98
C GLU A 21 -33.07 -2.54 -9.98
N VAL A 22 -32.09 -3.44 -9.90
CA VAL A 22 -32.11 -4.72 -10.62
C VAL A 22 -32.28 -5.82 -9.58
N SER A 23 -33.29 -6.65 -9.79
CA SER A 23 -33.68 -7.70 -8.86
C SER A 23 -34.06 -8.98 -9.59
N CYS A 24 -34.17 -10.08 -8.85
CA CYS A 24 -34.69 -11.34 -9.39
C CYS A 24 -36.18 -11.44 -9.03
N TYR A 25 -37.06 -11.34 -10.04
CA TYR A 25 -38.51 -11.33 -9.85
C TYR A 25 -39.00 -12.62 -9.19
N VAL A 26 -39.93 -12.45 -8.25
CA VAL A 26 -40.68 -13.54 -7.61
C VAL A 26 -42.15 -13.20 -7.71
N ASP A 27 -42.94 -14.16 -8.19
CA ASP A 27 -44.36 -13.98 -8.38
C ASP A 27 -45.10 -14.05 -7.03
N TYR A 28 -44.99 -12.99 -6.23
CA TYR A 28 -45.69 -12.86 -4.95
C TYR A 28 -47.07 -12.26 -5.13
N ASN A 29 -47.85 -12.72 -6.10
CA ASN A 29 -49.23 -12.26 -6.30
C ASN A 29 -49.31 -10.71 -6.35
N ILE A 30 -48.27 -10.08 -6.90
CA ILE A 30 -48.10 -8.62 -6.97
C ILE A 30 -48.79 -8.17 -8.25
N SER A 31 -49.52 -7.06 -8.19
CA SER A 31 -50.30 -6.49 -9.31
C SER A 31 -49.47 -5.99 -10.50
N MET A 32 -48.16 -6.24 -10.53
CA MET A 32 -47.24 -5.74 -11.55
C MET A 32 -46.73 -6.92 -12.38
N PRO A 33 -46.96 -6.94 -13.71
CA PRO A 33 -46.46 -8.01 -14.55
C PRO A 33 -44.92 -8.02 -14.57
N ALA A 34 -44.33 -9.20 -14.59
CA ALA A 34 -42.88 -9.35 -14.70
C ALA A 34 -42.37 -8.70 -16.01
N GLN A 35 -41.33 -7.87 -15.89
CA GLN A 35 -40.66 -7.23 -17.02
C GLN A 35 -39.26 -7.86 -17.17
N SER A 36 -39.22 -9.10 -17.64
CA SER A 36 -37.99 -9.90 -17.68
C SER A 36 -37.26 -9.88 -19.03
N LEU A 37 -37.70 -9.04 -19.98
CA LEU A 37 -37.17 -9.03 -21.33
C LEU A 37 -35.97 -8.08 -21.44
N TRP A 38 -34.83 -8.65 -21.84
CA TRP A 38 -33.58 -7.94 -22.09
C TRP A 38 -33.15 -8.15 -23.54
N ARG A 39 -32.94 -7.04 -24.25
CA ARG A 39 -32.33 -7.04 -25.58
C ARG A 39 -30.82 -7.15 -25.43
N LEU A 40 -30.24 -8.15 -26.09
CA LEU A 40 -28.79 -8.33 -26.18
C LEU A 40 -28.25 -7.44 -27.32
N ASP A 41 -27.29 -6.58 -27.00
CA ASP A 41 -26.58 -5.75 -27.98
C ASP A 41 -25.08 -6.08 -27.95
N VAL A 42 -24.53 -6.57 -29.06
CA VAL A 42 -23.11 -6.93 -29.17
C VAL A 42 -22.34 -5.67 -29.58
N VAL A 43 -21.41 -5.22 -28.75
CA VAL A 43 -20.68 -3.96 -28.93
C VAL A 43 -19.55 -4.11 -29.94
N ASN A 44 -18.78 -5.20 -29.86
CA ASN A 44 -17.61 -5.45 -30.69
C ASN A 44 -17.94 -6.20 -32.00
N ARG A 45 -18.93 -5.71 -32.74
CA ARG A 45 -19.33 -6.30 -34.03
C ARG A 45 -18.25 -6.08 -35.10
N GLU A 46 -17.47 -7.13 -35.40
CA GLU A 46 -16.50 -7.13 -36.51
C GLU A 46 -17.10 -7.63 -37.84
N SER A 47 -18.22 -8.37 -37.81
CA SER A 47 -18.93 -8.88 -38.99
C SER A 47 -20.45 -8.90 -38.73
N ASP A 48 -21.26 -8.91 -39.80
CA ASP A 48 -22.74 -9.01 -39.74
C ASP A 48 -23.26 -10.34 -39.17
N ALA A 49 -22.37 -11.28 -38.83
CA ALA A 49 -22.76 -12.52 -38.17
C ALA A 49 -23.13 -12.24 -36.70
N GLU A 50 -24.42 -12.37 -36.36
CA GLU A 50 -25.01 -12.20 -35.02
C GLU A 50 -24.63 -13.32 -34.03
N THR A 51 -23.36 -13.73 -34.00
CA THR A 51 -22.93 -14.86 -33.17
C THR A 51 -22.35 -14.38 -31.84
N TRP A 52 -23.02 -14.72 -30.74
CA TRP A 52 -22.52 -14.48 -29.39
C TRP A 52 -21.48 -15.53 -29.01
N LYS A 53 -20.21 -15.11 -28.84
CA LYS A 53 -19.09 -15.99 -28.49
C LYS A 53 -18.67 -15.78 -27.03
N THR A 54 -18.40 -16.87 -26.31
CA THR A 54 -17.84 -16.80 -24.95
C THR A 54 -16.48 -16.11 -24.94
N ILE A 55 -16.22 -15.30 -23.90
CA ILE A 55 -14.99 -14.54 -23.61
C ILE A 55 -14.63 -13.45 -24.63
N LEU A 56 -15.02 -13.62 -25.90
CA LEU A 56 -14.68 -12.74 -27.01
C LEU A 56 -15.72 -11.65 -27.24
N SER A 57 -17.01 -11.97 -27.15
CA SER A 57 -18.06 -10.99 -27.41
C SER A 57 -18.31 -10.11 -26.20
N GLU A 58 -18.24 -8.81 -26.44
CA GLU A 58 -18.65 -7.77 -25.51
C GLU A 58 -20.12 -7.45 -25.74
N VAL A 59 -20.95 -7.65 -24.71
CA VAL A 59 -22.40 -7.51 -24.82
C VAL A 59 -22.97 -6.53 -23.82
N ARG A 60 -24.09 -5.91 -24.19
CA ARG A 60 -24.90 -5.06 -23.32
C ARG A 60 -26.29 -5.64 -23.22
N PHE A 61 -26.86 -5.61 -22.01
CA PHE A 61 -28.24 -6.00 -21.78
C PHE A 61 -29.08 -4.73 -21.63
N VAL A 62 -29.99 -4.50 -22.58
CA VAL A 62 -30.90 -3.36 -22.58
C VAL A 62 -32.30 -3.85 -22.22
N HIS A 63 -32.82 -3.42 -21.10
CA HIS A 63 -34.17 -3.75 -20.66
C HIS A 63 -35.20 -3.19 -21.64
N VAL A 64 -36.12 -4.03 -22.12
CA VAL A 64 -37.02 -3.66 -23.21
C VAL A 64 -38.03 -2.59 -22.78
N ASN A 65 -38.56 -2.68 -21.57
CA ASN A 65 -39.66 -1.80 -21.14
C ASN A 65 -39.16 -0.44 -20.64
N THR A 66 -38.07 -0.40 -19.88
CA THR A 66 -37.53 0.84 -19.31
C THR A 66 -36.37 1.44 -20.12
N SER A 67 -35.88 0.72 -21.13
CA SER A 67 -34.65 1.07 -21.89
C SER A 67 -33.38 1.21 -21.03
N ALA A 68 -33.42 0.72 -19.79
CA ALA A 68 -32.28 0.75 -18.88
C ALA A 68 -31.23 -0.29 -19.30
N ILE A 69 -29.96 0.07 -19.17
CA ILE A 69 -28.82 -0.81 -19.43
C ILE A 69 -28.35 -1.41 -18.12
N LEU A 70 -28.08 -2.71 -18.12
CA LEU A 70 -27.49 -3.39 -16.98
C LEU A 70 -26.04 -2.91 -16.77
N LYS A 71 -25.73 -2.41 -15.57
CA LYS A 71 -24.45 -1.80 -15.23
C LYS A 71 -24.01 -2.18 -13.82
N LEU A 72 -22.70 -2.29 -13.61
CA LEU A 72 -22.12 -2.28 -12.26
C LEU A 72 -21.96 -0.84 -11.75
N SER A 73 -22.56 -0.52 -10.60
CA SER A 73 -22.41 0.81 -9.99
C SER A 73 -20.98 1.05 -9.50
N GLY A 74 -20.29 -0.01 -9.08
CA GLY A 74 -18.97 0.07 -8.46
C GLY A 74 -19.00 0.24 -6.93
N ALA A 75 -20.18 0.51 -6.36
CA ALA A 75 -20.41 0.50 -4.93
C ALA A 75 -20.54 -0.94 -4.39
N HIS A 76 -20.02 -1.18 -3.19
CA HIS A 76 -20.23 -2.43 -2.45
C HIS A 76 -21.48 -2.33 -1.59
N LEU A 77 -22.35 -3.32 -1.69
CA LEU A 77 -23.52 -3.45 -0.82
C LEU A 77 -23.09 -3.57 0.65
N PRO A 78 -23.88 -3.08 1.60
CA PRO A 78 -23.62 -3.27 3.03
C PRO A 78 -23.65 -4.75 3.43
N ASP A 79 -23.50 -5.03 4.73
CA ASP A 79 -23.43 -6.40 5.24
C ASP A 79 -24.63 -7.28 4.87
N TRP A 80 -25.82 -6.71 4.63
CA TRP A 80 -27.00 -7.44 4.14
C TRP A 80 -26.83 -8.02 2.72
N GLY A 81 -25.99 -7.40 1.90
CA GLY A 81 -25.64 -7.83 0.54
C GLY A 81 -24.29 -8.51 0.47
N PHE A 82 -23.75 -8.94 1.63
CA PHE A 82 -22.47 -9.65 1.74
C PHE A 82 -21.28 -8.92 1.07
N ARG A 83 -21.30 -7.58 1.03
CA ARG A 83 -20.25 -6.75 0.39
C ARG A 83 -20.04 -7.02 -1.10
N GLN A 84 -21.04 -7.59 -1.76
CA GLN A 84 -21.05 -7.77 -3.22
C GLN A 84 -21.21 -6.43 -3.94
N LEU A 85 -20.82 -6.37 -5.22
CA LEU A 85 -20.99 -5.17 -6.03
C LEU A 85 -22.46 -4.95 -6.38
N GLU A 86 -22.91 -3.69 -6.30
CA GLU A 86 -24.26 -3.29 -6.68
C GLU A 86 -24.44 -3.35 -8.22
N VAL A 87 -25.51 -4.01 -8.65
CA VAL A 87 -25.96 -4.09 -10.04
C VAL A 87 -27.17 -3.18 -10.21
N VAL A 88 -27.14 -2.29 -11.21
CA VAL A 88 -28.16 -1.26 -11.43
C VAL A 88 -28.58 -1.18 -12.90
N GLY A 89 -29.77 -0.62 -13.14
CA GLY A 89 -30.27 -0.27 -14.46
C GLY A 89 -30.16 1.23 -14.70
N GLU A 90 -29.32 1.66 -15.64
CA GLU A 90 -29.13 3.09 -15.95
C GLU A 90 -29.64 3.43 -17.36
N LYS A 91 -30.30 4.57 -17.53
CA LYS A 91 -30.70 5.03 -18.87
C LYS A 91 -29.46 5.41 -19.68
N LEU A 92 -29.52 5.17 -20.99
CA LEU A 92 -28.38 5.37 -21.91
C LEU A 92 -27.89 6.82 -21.89
N SER A 93 -26.76 7.08 -21.23
CA SER A 93 -26.01 8.33 -21.31
C SER A 93 -24.99 8.26 -22.45
N ARG A 94 -24.63 9.41 -23.04
CA ARG A 94 -23.83 9.50 -24.29
C ARG A 94 -22.36 9.03 -24.16
N GLY A 95 -21.96 8.42 -23.05
CA GLY A 95 -20.64 7.85 -22.85
C GLY A 95 -20.70 6.32 -22.72
N LEU A 96 -19.93 5.60 -23.55
CA LEU A 96 -19.73 4.17 -23.37
C LEU A 96 -18.84 3.97 -22.13
N HIS A 97 -19.43 3.56 -21.01
CA HIS A 97 -18.69 3.18 -19.81
C HIS A 97 -18.40 1.67 -19.84
N GLU A 98 -17.15 1.28 -19.55
CA GLU A 98 -16.73 -0.13 -19.48
C GLU A 98 -17.61 -0.96 -18.52
N SER A 99 -18.15 -0.33 -17.45
CA SER A 99 -19.03 -0.99 -16.48
C SER A 99 -20.42 -1.38 -17.00
N THR A 100 -20.75 -1.01 -18.24
CA THR A 100 -22.00 -1.44 -18.93
C THR A 100 -21.78 -2.66 -19.82
N VAL A 101 -20.53 -3.02 -20.08
CA VAL A 101 -20.14 -4.11 -20.97
C VAL A 101 -19.97 -5.39 -20.16
N TRP A 102 -20.59 -6.45 -20.63
CA TRP A 102 -20.57 -7.77 -20.03
C TRP A 102 -19.94 -8.77 -21.01
N THR A 103 -19.36 -9.83 -20.46
CA THR A 103 -18.85 -10.97 -21.23
C THR A 103 -19.36 -12.25 -20.60
N VAL A 104 -19.43 -13.32 -21.39
CA VAL A 104 -19.78 -14.65 -20.88
C VAL A 104 -18.50 -15.44 -20.73
N GLU A 105 -18.12 -15.74 -19.50
CA GLU A 105 -16.94 -16.56 -19.21
C GLU A 105 -17.21 -18.04 -19.53
N GLU A 106 -18.34 -18.56 -19.07
CA GLU A 106 -18.73 -19.95 -19.24
C GLU A 106 -20.10 -20.07 -19.91
N HIS A 107 -20.18 -20.90 -20.95
CA HIS A 107 -21.45 -21.32 -21.53
C HIS A 107 -21.56 -22.83 -21.41
N ARG A 108 -22.59 -23.28 -20.68
CA ARG A 108 -22.89 -24.70 -20.49
C ARG A 108 -24.21 -25.01 -21.22
N TYR A 109 -24.13 -25.79 -22.29
CA TYR A 109 -25.31 -26.24 -23.02
C TYR A 109 -25.73 -27.63 -22.52
N GLY A 110 -26.85 -27.70 -21.81
CA GLY A 110 -27.44 -28.99 -21.42
C GLY A 110 -28.14 -29.64 -22.60
N ARG A 111 -27.75 -30.87 -22.96
CA ARG A 111 -28.39 -31.63 -24.05
C ARG A 111 -29.62 -32.40 -23.56
N SER A 112 -29.75 -32.58 -22.25
CA SER A 112 -30.84 -33.33 -21.61
C SER A 112 -32.15 -32.52 -21.53
N GLN A 113 -33.28 -33.19 -21.79
CA GLN A 113 -34.61 -32.58 -21.68
C GLN A 113 -35.12 -32.59 -20.23
N GLU A 114 -34.70 -33.58 -19.43
CA GLU A 114 -35.12 -33.73 -18.04
C GLU A 114 -34.41 -32.75 -17.11
N GLN A 115 -35.15 -32.15 -16.17
CA GLN A 115 -34.61 -31.14 -15.25
C GLN A 115 -33.49 -31.69 -14.35
N LYS A 116 -33.65 -32.93 -13.86
CA LYS A 116 -32.70 -33.57 -12.96
C LYS A 116 -31.35 -33.86 -13.62
N GLU A 117 -31.38 -34.20 -14.91
CA GLU A 117 -30.19 -34.43 -15.72
C GLU A 117 -29.48 -33.11 -16.05
N ARG A 118 -30.22 -32.02 -16.33
CA ARG A 118 -29.64 -30.68 -16.49
C ARG A 118 -28.94 -30.19 -15.22
N GLU A 119 -29.53 -30.45 -14.05
CA GLU A 119 -28.91 -30.13 -12.77
C GLU A 119 -27.59 -30.89 -12.57
N LEU A 120 -27.54 -32.17 -12.96
CA LEU A 120 -26.30 -32.97 -12.94
C LEU A 120 -25.26 -32.49 -13.96
N GLU A 121 -25.67 -32.10 -15.17
CA GLU A 121 -24.80 -31.53 -16.19
C GLU A 121 -24.17 -30.19 -15.74
N LEU A 122 -24.92 -29.37 -15.00
CA LEU A 122 -24.40 -28.14 -14.38
C LEU A 122 -23.33 -28.41 -13.31
N HIS A 123 -23.31 -29.60 -12.70
CA HIS A 123 -22.29 -29.99 -11.72
C HIS A 123 -21.02 -30.59 -12.34
N SER A 124 -21.00 -30.84 -13.65
CA SER A 124 -19.81 -31.31 -14.35
C SER A 124 -18.77 -30.19 -14.50
N PRO A 125 -17.46 -30.50 -14.56
CA PRO A 125 -16.42 -29.49 -14.79
C PRO A 125 -16.60 -28.85 -16.18
N ALA A 126 -16.65 -27.52 -16.23
CA ALA A 126 -16.76 -26.79 -17.49
C ALA A 126 -15.54 -27.06 -18.39
N GLN A 127 -15.80 -27.36 -19.68
CA GLN A 127 -14.77 -27.32 -20.70
C GLN A 127 -14.44 -25.86 -21.02
N THR A 128 -13.38 -25.34 -20.42
CA THR A 128 -12.83 -24.02 -20.76
C THR A 128 -11.86 -24.18 -21.93
N ASP A 129 -12.37 -24.15 -23.17
CA ASP A 129 -11.54 -24.31 -24.38
C ASP A 129 -10.81 -23.04 -24.82
N VAL A 130 -10.93 -21.94 -24.09
CA VAL A 130 -10.32 -20.66 -24.48
C VAL A 130 -9.07 -20.38 -23.66
N SER A 131 -7.94 -20.93 -24.11
CA SER A 131 -6.64 -20.38 -23.73
C SER A 131 -6.45 -19.06 -24.49
N ARG A 132 -6.89 -17.95 -23.89
CA ARG A 132 -6.37 -16.64 -24.27
C ARG A 132 -4.86 -16.67 -23.97
N ASN A 133 -4.06 -17.00 -24.98
CA ASN A 133 -2.61 -16.87 -24.94
C ASN A 133 -2.26 -15.38 -24.95
N LEU A 134 -2.55 -14.70 -23.84
CA LEU A 134 -2.09 -13.34 -23.58
C LEU A 134 -0.56 -13.35 -23.65
N SER A 135 0.00 -12.39 -24.38
CA SER A 135 1.44 -12.21 -24.43
C SER A 135 1.98 -11.89 -23.04
N PHE A 136 3.26 -12.21 -22.81
CA PHE A 136 3.93 -11.86 -21.55
C PHE A 136 3.82 -10.36 -21.24
N LEU A 137 4.00 -9.50 -22.25
CA LEU A 137 3.92 -8.05 -22.09
C LEU A 137 2.52 -7.58 -21.68
N ALA A 138 1.46 -8.18 -22.24
CA ALA A 138 0.10 -7.86 -21.85
C ALA A 138 -0.18 -8.23 -20.39
N ARG A 139 0.24 -9.44 -19.97
CA ARG A 139 0.12 -9.86 -18.57
C ARG A 139 0.93 -8.97 -17.64
N PHE A 140 2.14 -8.60 -18.04
CA PHE A 140 3.01 -7.72 -17.28
C PHE A 140 2.39 -6.33 -17.13
N SER A 141 1.91 -5.71 -18.22
CA SER A 141 1.30 -4.38 -18.17
C SER A 141 0.02 -4.37 -17.34
N GLU A 142 -0.83 -5.39 -17.50
CA GLU A 142 -2.04 -5.55 -16.69
C GLU A 142 -1.70 -5.67 -15.20
N LEU A 143 -0.70 -6.49 -14.86
CA LEU A 143 -0.26 -6.66 -13.48
C LEU A 143 0.28 -5.35 -12.89
N GLN A 144 1.14 -4.63 -13.62
CA GLN A 144 1.67 -3.33 -13.17
C GLN A 144 0.55 -2.31 -12.97
N TRP A 145 -0.43 -2.26 -13.88
CA TRP A 145 -1.58 -1.38 -13.75
C TRP A 145 -2.40 -1.70 -12.50
N ARG A 146 -2.65 -2.99 -12.25
CA ARG A 146 -3.34 -3.44 -11.02
C ARG A 146 -2.52 -3.08 -9.78
N MET A 147 -1.20 -3.29 -9.76
CA MET A 147 -0.36 -2.90 -8.61
C MET A 147 -0.41 -1.40 -8.30
N LEU A 148 -0.56 -0.54 -9.31
CA LEU A 148 -0.65 0.91 -9.15
C LEU A 148 -2.05 1.39 -8.74
N THR A 149 -3.10 0.73 -9.23
CA THR A 149 -4.50 1.13 -9.03
C THR A 149 -5.18 0.47 -7.84
N VAL A 150 -4.64 -0.64 -7.32
CA VAL A 150 -5.12 -1.27 -6.10
C VAL A 150 -5.05 -0.25 -4.96
N ARG A 151 -6.24 0.18 -4.52
CA ARG A 151 -6.44 0.92 -3.29
C ARG A 151 -6.49 -0.10 -2.16
N SER A 152 -5.61 0.05 -1.18
CA SER A 152 -5.77 -0.64 0.10
C SER A 152 -6.95 -0.02 0.81
N ASP A 153 -7.85 -0.83 1.38
CA ASP A 153 -8.87 -0.30 2.29
C ASP A 153 -8.16 0.46 3.42
N ASP A 154 -8.49 1.75 3.58
CA ASP A 154 -7.86 2.69 4.51
C ASP A 154 -8.26 2.42 5.98
N SER A 155 -8.18 1.17 6.43
CA SER A 155 -8.28 0.89 7.86
C SER A 155 -6.99 1.39 8.53
N GLU A 156 -7.07 2.47 9.29
CA GLU A 156 -5.97 2.95 10.11
C GLU A 156 -5.46 1.81 11.01
N HIS A 157 -4.21 1.38 10.76
CA HIS A 157 -3.57 0.36 11.59
C HIS A 157 -3.05 0.99 12.87
N LYS A 158 -3.18 0.31 14.03
CA LYS A 158 -2.75 0.84 15.33
C LYS A 158 -1.30 1.36 15.37
N TYR A 159 -0.38 0.66 14.70
CA TYR A 159 1.04 1.03 14.61
C TYR A 159 1.39 1.86 13.37
N SER A 160 0.40 2.47 12.71
CA SER A 160 0.66 3.41 11.62
C SER A 160 1.41 4.62 12.18
N SER A 161 2.25 5.23 11.36
CA SER A 161 3.04 6.39 11.78
C SER A 161 3.23 7.40 10.65
N THR A 162 3.44 8.66 11.02
CA THR A 162 3.65 9.72 10.04
C THR A 162 5.14 9.85 9.70
N PRO A 163 5.48 10.39 8.52
CA PRO A 163 6.88 10.59 8.14
C PRO A 163 7.69 11.45 9.13
N LEU A 164 7.05 12.36 9.86
CA LEU A 164 7.74 13.21 10.84
C LEU A 164 8.14 12.43 12.10
N ASP A 165 7.29 11.51 12.55
CA ASP A 165 7.54 10.68 13.74
C ASP A 165 8.76 9.76 13.55
N TRP A 166 9.11 9.46 12.30
CA TRP A 166 10.28 8.65 11.98
C TRP A 166 11.57 9.40 12.30
N VAL A 167 11.67 10.69 12.00
CA VAL A 167 12.92 11.46 12.23
C VAL A 167 13.27 11.51 13.71
N THR A 168 12.26 11.68 14.55
CA THR A 168 12.45 11.70 16.00
C THR A 168 12.61 10.31 16.60
N LEU A 169 12.11 9.25 15.96
CA LEU A 169 11.93 7.90 16.53
C LEU A 169 10.85 7.88 17.63
N ASP A 170 9.72 8.52 17.38
CA ASP A 170 8.60 8.53 18.33
C ASP A 170 7.74 7.28 18.24
N THR A 171 7.76 6.54 17.13
CA THR A 171 6.96 5.32 16.98
C THR A 171 7.77 4.04 17.16
N SER A 172 7.13 2.99 17.67
CA SER A 172 7.66 1.62 17.72
C SER A 172 6.62 0.64 17.19
N ILE A 173 7.05 -0.45 16.54
CA ILE A 173 6.12 -1.47 16.02
C ILE A 173 6.35 -2.79 16.75
N ALA A 174 5.32 -3.32 17.39
CA ALA A 174 5.37 -4.66 17.96
C ALA A 174 5.10 -5.69 16.87
N TYR A 175 6.07 -6.57 16.57
CA TYR A 175 5.91 -7.65 15.61
C TYR A 175 5.36 -8.92 16.23
N TRP A 176 5.75 -9.22 17.46
CA TRP A 176 5.40 -10.47 18.09
C TRP A 176 5.40 -10.33 19.61
N LEU A 177 4.45 -11.00 20.24
CA LEU A 177 4.38 -11.20 21.68
C LEU A 177 4.15 -12.69 21.91
N HIS A 178 5.00 -13.31 22.72
CA HIS A 178 4.85 -14.71 23.05
C HIS A 178 3.51 -14.94 23.79
N PRO A 179 2.73 -16.00 23.51
CA PRO A 179 1.43 -16.21 24.14
C PRO A 179 1.48 -16.46 25.66
N ARG A 180 2.49 -17.21 26.13
CA ARG A 180 2.64 -17.57 27.55
C ARG A 180 3.65 -16.73 28.33
N THR A 181 4.85 -16.51 27.78
CA THR A 181 5.86 -15.62 28.35
C THR A 181 5.66 -14.16 27.93
N SER A 182 6.33 -13.23 28.60
CA SER A 182 6.37 -11.80 28.28
C SER A 182 7.44 -11.44 27.23
N ALA A 183 8.01 -12.43 26.54
CA ALA A 183 8.97 -12.20 25.47
C ALA A 183 8.29 -11.54 24.27
N GLN A 184 8.93 -10.53 23.67
CA GLN A 184 8.35 -9.76 22.57
C GLN A 184 9.42 -9.26 21.61
N ILE A 185 9.04 -9.13 20.34
CA ILE A 185 9.89 -8.59 19.27
C ILE A 185 9.31 -7.26 18.81
N HIS A 186 10.13 -6.22 18.85
CA HIS A 186 9.77 -4.86 18.47
C HIS A 186 10.73 -4.31 17.43
N LEU A 187 10.18 -3.61 16.43
CA LEU A 187 10.96 -2.72 15.60
C LEU A 187 11.21 -1.43 16.37
N LEU A 188 12.43 -1.29 16.87
CA LEU A 188 12.88 -0.10 17.57
C LEU A 188 14.30 0.24 17.12
N GLY A 189 14.52 1.50 16.74
CA GLY A 189 15.83 2.00 16.35
C GLY A 189 16.75 2.18 17.55
N ASN A 190 18.07 2.09 17.33
CA ASN A 190 19.05 2.51 18.33
C ASN A 190 19.04 4.05 18.43
N VAL A 191 18.52 4.59 19.53
CA VAL A 191 18.33 6.04 19.74
C VAL A 191 19.61 6.84 19.51
N VAL A 192 20.77 6.31 19.92
CA VAL A 192 22.06 7.01 19.77
C VAL A 192 22.43 7.12 18.31
N ILE A 193 22.33 6.01 17.56
CA ILE A 193 22.62 6.00 16.12
C ILE A 193 21.61 6.88 15.37
N TRP A 194 20.32 6.75 15.68
CA TRP A 194 19.25 7.51 15.06
C TRP A 194 19.42 9.03 15.21
N ALA A 195 19.61 9.48 16.46
CA ALA A 195 19.84 10.89 16.75
C ALA A 195 21.14 11.40 16.10
N SER A 196 22.21 10.60 16.13
CA SER A 196 23.47 10.98 15.50
C SER A 196 23.40 11.06 13.98
N ALA A 197 22.61 10.21 13.32
CA ALA A 197 22.40 10.22 11.88
C ALA A 197 21.60 11.47 11.43
N GLY A 198 20.54 11.82 12.18
CA GLY A 198 19.80 13.06 11.98
C GLY A 198 20.68 14.30 12.20
N LEU A 199 21.44 14.32 13.31
CA LEU A 199 22.37 15.40 13.61
C LEU A 199 23.47 15.53 12.56
N ALA A 200 24.06 14.42 12.10
CA ALA A 200 25.07 14.43 11.04
C ALA A 200 24.52 15.02 9.74
N THR A 201 23.28 14.68 9.37
CA THR A 201 22.62 15.25 8.19
C THR A 201 22.41 16.76 8.31
N ALA A 202 21.95 17.23 9.48
CA ALA A 202 21.80 18.67 9.74
C ALA A 202 23.16 19.40 9.73
N LEU A 203 24.18 18.83 10.37
CA LEU A 203 25.54 19.37 10.38
C LEU A 203 26.14 19.41 8.98
N TYR A 204 25.94 18.37 8.17
CA TYR A 204 26.36 18.35 6.77
C TYR A 204 25.73 19.49 5.97
N ALA A 205 24.42 19.70 6.12
CA ALA A 205 23.71 20.78 5.42
C ALA A 205 24.24 22.17 5.84
N LEU A 206 24.46 22.37 7.15
CA LEU A 206 25.01 23.61 7.69
C LEU A 206 26.44 23.87 7.21
N LEU A 207 27.32 22.88 7.29
CA LEU A 207 28.70 22.97 6.80
C LEU A 207 28.76 23.21 5.29
N THR A 208 27.91 22.53 4.51
CA THR A 208 27.83 22.73 3.07
C THR A 208 27.37 24.14 2.73
N CYS A 209 26.32 24.64 3.40
CA CYS A 209 25.86 26.03 3.23
C CYS A 209 26.98 27.03 3.58
N TRP A 210 27.69 26.81 4.69
CA TRP A 210 28.83 27.62 5.10
C TRP A 210 29.96 27.64 4.06
N TYR A 211 30.38 26.47 3.57
CA TYR A 211 31.40 26.36 2.53
C TYR A 211 30.97 27.00 1.21
N LEU A 212 29.71 26.87 0.81
CA LEU A 212 29.16 27.52 -0.38
C LEU A 212 29.21 29.06 -0.26
N LEU A 213 28.81 29.61 0.89
CA LEU A 213 28.86 31.05 1.15
C LEU A 213 30.29 31.59 1.11
N ARG A 214 31.26 30.87 1.68
CA ARG A 214 32.67 31.26 1.68
C ARG A 214 33.30 31.13 0.29
N ARG A 215 32.97 30.07 -0.44
CA ARG A 215 33.38 29.92 -1.85
C ARG A 215 32.85 31.04 -2.74
N ARG A 216 31.61 31.51 -2.54
CA ARG A 216 31.08 32.69 -3.24
C ARG A 216 31.86 33.98 -2.95
N ARG A 217 32.52 34.07 -1.78
CA ARG A 217 33.41 35.17 -1.41
C ARG A 217 34.87 34.94 -1.81
N ASN A 218 35.14 33.95 -2.67
CA ASN A 218 36.49 33.52 -3.08
C ASN A 218 37.39 33.01 -1.93
N ILE A 219 36.81 32.62 -0.79
CA ILE A 219 37.53 31.97 0.31
C ILE A 219 37.38 30.45 0.15
N ARG A 220 38.47 29.78 -0.26
CA ARG A 220 38.49 28.33 -0.47
C ARG A 220 39.09 27.63 0.75
N ASP A 221 38.22 27.14 1.64
CA ASP A 221 38.63 26.43 2.86
C ASP A 221 39.14 25.01 2.59
N LEU A 222 38.63 24.39 1.53
CA LEU A 222 38.91 23.01 1.15
C LEU A 222 39.63 22.99 -0.20
N PRO A 223 40.69 22.17 -0.35
CA PRO A 223 41.25 21.83 -1.65
C PRO A 223 40.15 21.34 -2.62
N GLU A 224 40.31 21.57 -3.91
CA GLU A 224 39.27 21.24 -4.90
C GLU A 224 38.91 19.75 -4.92
N ASP A 225 39.89 18.86 -4.71
CA ASP A 225 39.64 17.41 -4.66
C ASP A 225 38.78 17.01 -3.45
N CYS A 226 39.08 17.56 -2.27
CA CYS A 226 38.31 17.33 -1.05
C CYS A 226 36.88 17.87 -1.19
N TRP A 227 36.74 19.03 -1.82
CA TRP A 227 35.43 19.63 -2.11
C TRP A 227 34.59 18.76 -3.04
N LEU A 228 35.19 18.23 -4.12
CA LEU A 228 34.47 17.34 -5.04
C LEU A 228 33.97 16.08 -4.32
N ARG A 229 34.81 15.48 -3.47
CA ARG A 229 34.42 14.32 -2.64
C ARG A 229 33.30 14.67 -1.67
N TRP A 230 33.37 15.83 -1.02
CA TRP A 230 32.33 16.32 -0.10
C TRP A 230 30.98 16.49 -0.81
N VAL A 231 30.98 17.08 -2.00
CA VAL A 231 29.76 17.28 -2.81
C VAL A 231 29.21 15.95 -3.31
N LEU A 232 30.07 15.04 -3.80
CA LEU A 232 29.65 13.71 -4.25
C LEU A 232 29.05 12.89 -3.09
N ALA A 233 29.69 12.89 -1.92
CA ALA A 233 29.19 12.20 -0.74
C ALA A 233 27.81 12.74 -0.29
N GLY A 234 27.62 14.06 -0.31
CA GLY A 234 26.32 14.66 -0.04
C GLY A 234 25.27 14.38 -1.09
N ALA A 235 25.63 14.47 -2.38
CA ALA A 235 24.71 14.15 -3.46
C ALA A 235 24.20 12.72 -3.36
N LEU A 236 25.09 11.77 -3.04
CA LEU A 236 24.71 10.37 -2.83
C LEU A 236 23.89 10.19 -1.55
N CYS A 237 24.38 10.68 -0.41
CA CYS A 237 23.76 10.38 0.89
C CYS A 237 22.53 11.26 1.15
N ALA A 238 22.63 12.58 1.03
CA ALA A 238 21.49 13.48 1.23
C ALA A 238 20.47 13.35 0.09
N GLY A 239 20.92 13.15 -1.16
CA GLY A 239 20.03 12.88 -2.28
C GLY A 239 19.34 11.51 -2.15
N GLY A 240 20.07 10.47 -1.75
CA GLY A 240 19.51 9.15 -1.45
C GLY A 240 18.51 9.19 -0.31
N TRP A 241 18.80 9.92 0.77
CA TRP A 241 17.85 10.18 1.85
C TRP A 241 16.59 10.88 1.35
N ALA A 242 16.72 11.97 0.59
CA ALA A 242 15.59 12.72 0.07
C ALA A 242 14.71 11.88 -0.87
N ALA A 243 15.33 11.10 -1.77
CA ALA A 243 14.62 10.22 -2.69
C ALA A 243 13.85 9.09 -1.98
N ASN A 244 14.34 8.64 -0.82
CA ASN A 244 13.71 7.58 -0.02
C ASN A 244 12.85 8.11 1.14
N TYR A 245 12.70 9.43 1.30
CA TYR A 245 11.93 10.02 2.40
C TYR A 245 10.82 10.95 1.90
N LEU A 246 11.12 11.84 0.95
CA LEU A 246 10.17 12.83 0.45
C LEU A 246 8.93 12.24 -0.22
N PRO A 247 8.99 11.15 -1.01
CA PRO A 247 7.79 10.60 -1.64
C PRO A 247 6.71 10.19 -0.66
N PHE A 248 7.07 9.80 0.57
CA PHE A 248 6.11 9.36 1.59
C PHE A 248 5.21 10.48 2.09
N PHE A 249 5.59 11.75 1.94
CA PHE A 249 4.72 12.89 2.26
C PHE A 249 3.59 13.09 1.23
N LEU A 250 3.74 12.54 0.03
CA LEU A 250 2.77 12.64 -1.06
C LEU A 250 1.88 11.40 -1.16
N MET A 251 2.12 10.38 -0.33
CA MET A 251 1.38 9.13 -0.37
C MET A 251 0.24 9.12 0.65
N GLU A 252 -0.98 8.91 0.16
CA GLU A 252 -2.20 8.71 0.97
C GLU A 252 -2.38 7.22 1.27
N LYS A 253 -1.40 6.59 1.95
CA LYS A 253 -1.46 5.18 2.34
C LYS A 253 -1.12 5.03 3.81
N THR A 254 -1.47 3.89 4.42
CA THR A 254 -1.00 3.56 5.77
C THR A 254 0.52 3.37 5.75
N LEU A 255 1.25 4.24 6.45
CA LEU A 255 2.71 4.18 6.53
C LEU A 255 3.18 3.65 7.89
N PHE A 256 4.42 3.18 7.91
CA PHE A 256 5.03 2.50 9.06
C PHE A 256 6.51 2.84 9.14
N LEU A 257 7.10 2.76 10.35
CA LEU A 257 8.51 3.09 10.61
C LEU A 257 9.52 2.40 9.68
N TYR A 258 9.27 1.14 9.27
CA TYR A 258 10.21 0.42 8.41
C TYR A 258 10.39 1.05 7.02
N HIS A 259 9.44 1.86 6.55
CA HIS A 259 9.56 2.61 5.29
C HIS A 259 10.70 3.63 5.34
N TYR A 260 11.08 4.10 6.54
CA TYR A 260 12.17 5.05 6.72
C TYR A 260 13.56 4.41 6.73
N LEU A 261 13.66 3.08 6.96
CA LEU A 261 14.95 2.41 7.13
C LEU A 261 15.91 2.58 5.92
N PRO A 262 15.45 2.53 4.65
CA PRO A 262 16.30 2.83 3.51
C PRO A 262 16.86 4.26 3.55
N ALA A 263 16.03 5.25 3.90
CA ALA A 263 16.48 6.64 4.03
C ALA A 263 17.49 6.81 5.18
N LEU A 264 17.23 6.17 6.32
CA LEU A 264 18.14 6.15 7.46
C LEU A 264 19.51 5.55 7.10
N ALA A 265 19.55 4.51 6.27
CA ALA A 265 20.81 3.90 5.84
C ALA A 265 21.73 4.93 5.15
N PHE A 266 21.18 5.79 4.30
CA PHE A 266 21.94 6.89 3.69
C PHE A 266 22.43 7.92 4.72
N GLN A 267 21.65 8.22 5.77
CA GLN A 267 22.11 9.10 6.85
C GLN A 267 23.25 8.48 7.66
N ILE A 268 23.21 7.16 7.90
CA ILE A 268 24.28 6.43 8.59
C ILE A 268 25.56 6.45 7.74
N LEU A 269 25.45 6.31 6.42
CA LEU A 269 26.60 6.43 5.51
C LEU A 269 27.22 7.84 5.50
N LEU A 270 26.41 8.88 5.74
CA LEU A 270 26.88 10.27 5.84
C LEU A 270 27.65 10.55 7.14
N LEU A 271 27.34 9.82 8.22
CA LEU A 271 27.92 10.02 9.54
C LEU A 271 29.47 9.99 9.56
N PRO A 272 30.15 8.97 9.01
CA PRO A 272 31.62 8.94 8.98
C PRO A 272 32.23 10.10 8.17
N VAL A 273 31.56 10.54 7.09
CA VAL A 273 32.02 11.67 6.27
C VAL A 273 32.02 12.97 7.09
N VAL A 274 30.96 13.20 7.87
CA VAL A 274 30.85 14.37 8.75
C VAL A 274 31.84 14.28 9.90
N VAL A 275 31.99 13.11 10.52
CA VAL A 275 32.95 12.88 11.61
C VAL A 275 34.38 13.14 11.14
N GLN A 276 34.76 12.63 9.97
CA GLN A 276 36.06 12.88 9.38
C GLN A 276 36.29 14.38 9.12
N GLN A 277 35.31 15.06 8.50
CA GLN A 277 35.41 16.48 8.21
C GLN A 277 35.59 17.33 9.47
N VAL A 278 34.84 17.03 10.54
CA VAL A 278 34.97 17.72 11.82
C VAL A 278 36.34 17.46 12.46
N GLY A 279 36.79 16.20 12.48
CA GLY A 279 38.08 15.82 13.05
C GLY A 279 39.28 16.43 12.32
N GLU A 280 39.25 16.51 10.99
CA GLU A 280 40.37 17.03 10.20
C GLU A 280 40.39 18.56 10.14
N HIS A 281 39.24 19.21 9.97
CA HIS A 281 39.17 20.64 9.67
C HIS A 281 38.76 21.54 10.84
N LEU A 282 37.95 21.03 11.79
CA LEU A 282 37.52 21.81 12.95
C LEU A 282 38.48 21.64 14.14
N CYS A 283 39.02 20.44 14.33
CA CYS A 283 40.00 20.14 15.38
C CYS A 283 41.43 20.41 14.90
N ARG A 284 41.93 21.63 15.15
CA ARG A 284 43.25 22.09 14.68
C ARG A 284 44.41 21.73 15.62
N SER A 285 44.14 21.54 16.91
CA SER A 285 45.17 21.17 17.90
C SER A 285 45.18 19.67 18.19
N GLU A 286 46.34 19.14 18.55
CA GLU A 286 46.50 17.74 18.95
C GLU A 286 45.61 17.35 20.14
N LEU A 287 45.43 18.27 21.10
CA LEU A 287 44.50 18.08 22.21
C LEU A 287 43.05 17.96 21.70
N GLN A 288 42.60 18.84 20.80
CA GLN A 288 41.25 18.76 20.23
C GLN A 288 41.03 17.48 19.44
N ARG A 289 42.03 17.02 18.67
CA ARG A 289 41.95 15.76 17.92
C ARG A 289 41.87 14.55 18.83
N SER A 290 42.69 14.51 19.88
CA SER A 290 42.65 13.45 20.89
C SER A 290 41.31 13.43 21.63
N LEU A 291 40.81 14.60 22.06
CA LEU A 291 39.50 14.73 22.70
C LEU A 291 38.37 14.30 21.76
N PHE A 292 38.39 14.71 20.50
CA PHE A 292 37.40 14.31 19.51
C PHE A 292 37.43 12.80 19.25
N GLY A 293 38.61 12.21 19.12
CA GLY A 293 38.77 10.75 19.02
C GLY A 293 38.19 10.02 20.23
N ALA A 294 38.46 10.50 21.44
CA ALA A 294 37.88 9.95 22.66
C ALA A 294 36.34 10.08 22.68
N LEU A 295 35.78 11.19 22.21
CA LEU A 295 34.33 11.38 22.08
C LEU A 295 33.71 10.40 21.07
N VAL A 296 34.36 10.15 19.93
CA VAL A 296 33.90 9.17 18.94
C VAL A 296 33.89 7.76 19.53
N VAL A 297 34.94 7.38 20.27
CA VAL A 297 35.00 6.08 20.97
C VAL A 297 33.91 5.97 22.05
N ALA A 298 33.68 7.04 22.81
CA ALA A 298 32.62 7.10 23.81
C ALA A 298 31.23 6.97 23.17
N TRP A 299 30.99 7.66 22.05
CA TRP A 299 29.76 7.55 21.26
C TRP A 299 29.53 6.12 20.76
N TYR A 300 30.57 5.48 20.20
CA TYR A 300 30.47 4.10 19.72
C TYR A 300 30.15 3.13 20.86
N SER A 301 30.81 3.31 22.01
CA SER A 301 30.56 2.51 23.21
C SER A 301 29.13 2.71 23.75
N ALA A 302 28.61 3.94 23.71
CA ALA A 302 27.22 4.23 24.04
C ALA A 302 26.24 3.53 23.08
N ALA A 303 26.52 3.55 21.76
CA ALA A 303 25.70 2.85 20.77
C ALA A 303 25.67 1.33 21.03
N CYS A 304 26.82 0.71 21.33
CA CYS A 304 26.90 -0.70 21.71
C CYS A 304 26.15 -0.99 23.02
N ARG A 305 26.23 -0.09 24.01
CA ARG A 305 25.52 -0.24 25.29
C ARG A 305 24.00 -0.19 25.09
N VAL A 306 23.51 0.74 24.27
CA VAL A 306 22.08 0.84 23.93
C VAL A 306 21.60 -0.43 23.22
N PHE A 307 22.39 -0.95 22.28
CA PHE A 307 22.07 -2.23 21.64
C PHE A 307 22.00 -3.38 22.65
N ALA A 308 22.96 -3.48 23.57
CA ALA A 308 22.96 -4.51 24.61
C ALA A 308 21.72 -4.43 25.53
N VAL A 309 21.24 -3.22 25.82
CA VAL A 309 20.03 -2.99 26.63
C VAL A 309 18.75 -3.34 25.87
N LEU A 310 18.66 -2.98 24.58
CA LEU A 310 17.48 -3.23 23.74
C LEU A 310 17.47 -4.63 23.09
N ARG A 311 18.58 -5.38 23.18
CA ARG A 311 18.74 -6.74 22.62
C ARG A 311 17.56 -7.68 22.92
N PRO A 312 17.01 -7.76 24.15
CA PRO A 312 15.84 -8.59 24.44
C PRO A 312 14.62 -8.30 23.56
N LEU A 313 14.40 -7.02 23.21
CA LEU A 313 13.28 -6.60 22.35
C LEU A 313 13.55 -6.86 20.86
N THR A 314 14.82 -6.98 20.46
CA THR A 314 15.18 -7.30 19.07
C THR A 314 15.09 -8.80 18.80
N TYR A 315 15.62 -9.64 19.71
CA TYR A 315 15.67 -11.09 19.50
C TYR A 315 14.47 -11.83 20.11
N GLY A 316 13.77 -11.24 21.08
CA GLY A 316 12.68 -11.91 21.79
C GLY A 316 13.12 -13.16 22.56
N ASP A 317 14.41 -13.25 22.92
CA ASP A 317 15.03 -14.44 23.52
C ASP A 317 14.79 -14.55 25.03
N THR A 318 14.64 -13.40 25.70
CA THR A 318 14.58 -13.30 27.16
C THR A 318 13.21 -12.76 27.60
N PRO A 319 12.47 -13.48 28.47
CA PRO A 319 11.22 -12.97 29.02
C PRO A 319 11.53 -11.92 30.08
N LEU A 320 11.02 -10.70 29.87
CA LEU A 320 11.24 -9.57 30.77
C LEU A 320 10.06 -9.36 31.72
N SER A 321 10.34 -8.98 32.96
CA SER A 321 9.31 -8.57 33.92
C SER A 321 8.63 -7.26 33.50
N PRO A 322 7.39 -6.97 33.96
CA PRO A 322 6.71 -5.71 33.66
C PRO A 322 7.52 -4.47 34.04
N SER A 323 8.26 -4.52 35.16
CA SER A 323 9.14 -3.44 35.60
C SER A 323 10.33 -3.21 34.68
N GLU A 324 10.94 -4.29 34.16
CA GLU A 324 12.04 -4.18 33.20
C GLU A 324 11.54 -3.63 31.86
N LEU A 325 10.38 -4.08 31.40
CA LEU A 325 9.74 -3.54 30.18
C LEU A 325 9.42 -2.05 30.31
N GLN A 326 8.95 -1.63 31.49
CA GLN A 326 8.72 -0.20 31.77
C GLN A 326 10.04 0.58 31.82
N ALA A 327 11.13 0.01 32.33
CA ALA A 327 12.45 0.64 32.33
C ALA A 327 13.05 0.78 30.91
N LEU A 328 12.67 -0.10 29.97
CA LEU A 328 13.06 -0.02 28.55
C LEU A 328 12.24 1.00 27.76
N ARG A 329 11.11 1.47 28.30
CA ARG A 329 10.28 2.51 27.69
C ARG A 329 10.88 3.89 27.94
N TRP A 330 11.91 4.24 27.18
CA TRP A 330 12.59 5.54 27.31
C TRP A 330 11.78 6.72 26.76
N ARG A 331 10.79 6.44 25.91
CA ARG A 331 9.83 7.42 25.42
C ARG A 331 8.42 6.95 25.67
N ASP A 332 7.55 7.87 26.07
CA ASP A 332 6.14 7.58 26.30
C ASP A 332 5.43 7.14 25.01
N SER A 333 5.90 7.58 23.85
CA SER A 333 5.34 7.21 22.55
C SER A 333 5.67 5.78 22.12
N TRP A 334 6.59 5.08 22.80
CA TRP A 334 6.90 3.69 22.50
C TRP A 334 5.87 2.75 23.11
N ASP A 335 5.09 2.11 22.23
CA ASP A 335 4.04 1.13 22.55
C ASP A 335 4.60 -0.26 22.91
N ILE A 336 5.41 -0.31 23.98
CA ILE A 336 5.88 -1.58 24.53
C ILE A 336 4.70 -2.30 25.21
N LEU A 337 4.47 -3.55 24.83
CA LEU A 337 3.34 -4.32 25.37
C LEU A 337 3.67 -4.79 26.78
N ILE A 338 2.89 -4.33 27.75
CA ILE A 338 2.98 -4.74 29.16
C ILE A 338 1.65 -5.39 29.53
N ARG A 339 1.67 -6.69 29.88
CA ARG A 339 0.49 -7.36 30.40
C ARG A 339 0.15 -6.80 31.77
N LYS A 340 -1.02 -6.17 31.89
CA LYS A 340 -1.63 -5.94 33.20
C LYS A 340 -2.24 -7.27 33.66
N HIS A 341 -1.96 -7.66 34.90
CA HIS A 341 -2.42 -8.89 35.51
C HIS A 341 -3.94 -9.06 35.45
#